data_AF-U5CVC4-F1
#
_entry.id   AF-U5CVC4-F1
#
_cell.length_a   1.000
_cell.length_b   1.000
_cell.length_c   1.000
_cell.angle_alpha   90.00
_cell.angle_beta   90.00
_cell.angle_gamma   90.00
#
_symmetry.space_group_name_H-M   'P 1'
#
loop_
_entity.id
_entity.type
_entity.pdbx_description
1 polymer ?
#
loop_
_entity_poly.entity_id
_entity_poly.type
_entity_poly.pdbx_seq_one_letter_code
_entity_poly.pdbx_strand_id
1 'polypeptide(L)'
;MPGPSCRPLLVSACSPVEPKPKPWLLVGLGNPGKKYEGTRHSGAEIYSLPGKVDRFNEHHDLASELPHQGSQFKNRVTFGLGMGALMGGIVLSGGWVFTLTFSAAVFVGAREYFELVRSQGMTAGITPPPRYVSRICSVVCALMPIMTMFGRMGPSVTSFAFVVAIALILQRGNPRFAQLSSAIFGLFYCGYLPCFWVKLRCGLAVPALYTKIGAAWPILLGGQAHWTVGLVATLISISGVIAADTCAYLGGKMFGRTPLTNISPKKTLEGAFAGLSGCVATTIILSRILCWPTSLLSAAAFGVLNFIGSLFGDLIESMIKRDAGVKDSGSLIPGHGGLLDRVDSYIFTGALVYSFVKTGLPLFGV
;
A
#
# COMPACT_ATOMS: atom_id res chain seq x y z
N MET A 1 -13.25 4.33 -71.58
CA MET A 1 -14.26 3.27 -71.85
C MET A 1 -13.60 2.17 -72.66
N PRO A 2 -13.95 0.88 -72.52
CA PRO A 2 -14.92 0.27 -71.61
C PRO A 2 -14.37 -0.89 -70.74
N GLY A 3 -15.15 -1.28 -69.73
CA GLY A 3 -15.04 -2.57 -69.01
C GLY A 3 -15.49 -3.76 -69.88
N PRO A 4 -15.63 -4.97 -69.32
CA PRO A 4 -16.80 -5.35 -68.50
C PRO A 4 -16.39 -6.32 -67.34
N SER A 5 -17.18 -6.86 -66.43
CA SER A 5 -18.58 -6.83 -66.02
C SER A 5 -18.66 -7.62 -64.70
N CYS A 6 -19.45 -7.16 -63.74
CA CYS A 6 -19.83 -7.87 -62.52
C CYS A 6 -20.52 -9.22 -62.78
N ARG A 7 -20.43 -10.15 -61.83
CA ARG A 7 -21.61 -10.80 -61.19
C ARG A 7 -21.27 -11.41 -59.81
N PRO A 8 -22.26 -11.47 -58.89
CA PRO A 8 -22.07 -11.70 -57.46
C PRO A 8 -22.38 -13.15 -57.05
N LEU A 9 -21.83 -13.61 -55.93
CA LEU A 9 -22.35 -14.78 -55.21
C LEU A 9 -22.24 -14.57 -53.68
N LEU A 10 -23.40 -14.74 -53.05
CA LEU A 10 -23.70 -14.72 -51.62
C LEU A 10 -22.80 -15.65 -50.79
N VAL A 11 -22.73 -15.36 -49.47
CA VAL A 11 -22.62 -16.23 -48.26
C VAL A 11 -21.83 -15.41 -47.22
N SER A 12 -22.20 -15.18 -45.97
CA SER A 12 -23.31 -15.57 -45.10
C SER A 12 -23.37 -14.52 -43.97
N ALA A 13 -24.58 -14.27 -43.46
CA ALA A 13 -24.82 -13.36 -42.36
C ALA A 13 -23.99 -13.71 -41.11
N CYS A 14 -23.50 -12.67 -40.45
CA CYS A 14 -22.85 -12.71 -39.16
C CYS A 14 -23.91 -13.07 -38.09
N SER A 15 -23.85 -14.29 -37.53
CA SER A 15 -24.66 -14.67 -36.38
C SER A 15 -24.17 -13.91 -35.12
N PRO A 16 -25.08 -13.36 -34.30
CA PRO A 16 -24.71 -12.76 -33.03
C PRO A 16 -24.28 -13.84 -32.03
N VAL A 17 -23.12 -13.60 -31.40
CA VAL A 17 -22.59 -14.40 -30.30
C VAL A 17 -23.48 -14.17 -29.07
N GLU A 18 -24.30 -15.15 -28.72
CA GLU A 18 -25.04 -15.17 -27.45
C GLU A 18 -24.07 -15.27 -26.25
N PRO A 19 -24.32 -14.50 -25.17
CA PRO A 19 -23.53 -14.59 -23.95
C PRO A 19 -23.90 -15.85 -23.14
N LYS A 20 -22.90 -16.70 -22.87
CA LYS A 20 -23.05 -17.85 -21.95
C LYS A 20 -23.51 -17.38 -20.56
N PRO A 21 -24.58 -17.94 -19.98
CA PRO A 21 -24.98 -17.64 -18.61
C PRO A 21 -24.02 -18.31 -17.59
N LYS A 22 -23.69 -17.57 -16.52
CA LYS A 22 -22.88 -18.02 -15.39
C LYS A 22 -23.65 -19.06 -14.54
N PRO A 23 -22.99 -20.11 -14.02
CA PRO A 23 -23.67 -21.19 -13.31
C PRO A 23 -23.76 -20.91 -11.81
N TRP A 24 -24.62 -19.98 -11.41
CA TRP A 24 -24.99 -19.82 -9.99
C TRP A 24 -26.40 -19.25 -9.89
N LEU A 25 -27.42 -20.08 -10.15
CA LEU A 25 -28.77 -19.91 -9.61
C LEU A 25 -29.64 -21.12 -10.01
N LEU A 26 -30.21 -21.77 -8.97
CA LEU A 26 -31.44 -22.56 -8.98
C LEU A 26 -31.40 -23.99 -9.53
N VAL A 27 -31.21 -24.96 -8.62
CA VAL A 27 -32.12 -26.10 -8.36
C VAL A 27 -31.86 -26.47 -6.88
N GLY A 28 -32.81 -26.55 -5.94
CA GLY A 28 -34.21 -26.91 -6.03
C GLY A 28 -34.42 -28.19 -5.21
N LEU A 29 -35.07 -28.07 -4.05
CA LEU A 29 -35.94 -29.06 -3.39
C LEU A 29 -35.65 -30.55 -3.62
N GLY A 30 -35.28 -31.28 -2.56
CA GLY A 30 -35.24 -32.74 -2.59
C GLY A 30 -35.32 -33.39 -1.21
N ASN A 31 -36.45 -34.00 -0.91
CA ASN A 31 -36.63 -35.14 0.00
C ASN A 31 -37.83 -35.95 -0.57
N PRO A 32 -38.03 -37.26 -0.29
CA PRO A 32 -37.22 -38.29 0.36
C PRO A 32 -37.06 -39.60 -0.46
N GLY A 33 -36.20 -40.52 -0.01
CA GLY A 33 -36.41 -41.96 -0.25
C GLY A 33 -35.21 -42.74 -0.80
N LYS A 34 -34.66 -43.63 0.05
CA LYS A 34 -34.04 -44.95 -0.21
C LYS A 34 -33.23 -45.33 1.05
N LYS A 35 -33.77 -46.10 2.00
CA LYS A 35 -33.89 -47.58 2.05
C LYS A 35 -32.53 -48.27 1.96
N TYR A 36 -31.97 -48.62 3.12
CA TYR A 36 -31.05 -49.75 3.31
C TYR A 36 -31.38 -50.44 4.64
N GLU A 37 -31.72 -51.73 4.55
CA GLU A 37 -31.68 -52.75 5.62
C GLU A 37 -30.30 -52.76 6.29
N GLY A 38 -30.08 -53.13 7.54
CA GLY A 38 -30.89 -53.79 8.55
C GLY A 38 -29.92 -54.60 9.43
N THR A 39 -29.88 -54.34 10.74
CA THR A 39 -29.46 -55.32 11.75
C THR A 39 -29.85 -54.84 13.14
N ARG A 40 -30.58 -55.70 13.85
CA ARG A 40 -31.09 -55.52 15.22
C ARG A 40 -29.96 -55.40 16.23
N HIS A 41 -30.12 -54.52 17.22
CA HIS A 41 -30.15 -54.94 18.62
C HIS A 41 -30.95 -53.94 19.47
N SER A 42 -31.69 -54.52 20.42
CA SER A 42 -32.73 -53.95 21.29
C SER A 42 -32.17 -52.95 22.31
N GLY A 43 -32.95 -51.92 22.67
CA GLY A 43 -32.69 -51.12 23.86
C GLY A 43 -33.39 -49.75 23.94
N ALA A 44 -34.57 -49.74 24.57
CA ALA A 44 -35.21 -48.65 25.33
C ALA A 44 -35.45 -47.27 24.66
N GLU A 45 -36.74 -46.96 24.49
CA GLU A 45 -37.27 -45.60 24.41
C GLU A 45 -36.89 -44.78 25.66
N ILE A 46 -36.28 -43.62 25.44
CA ILE A 46 -36.36 -42.48 26.38
C ILE A 46 -36.74 -41.26 25.56
N TYR A 47 -38.01 -40.86 25.68
CA TYR A 47 -38.49 -39.55 25.21
C TYR A 47 -37.71 -38.44 25.93
N SER A 48 -36.80 -37.77 25.20
CA SER A 48 -36.07 -36.59 25.69
C SER A 48 -36.42 -35.38 24.83
N LEU A 49 -36.99 -34.37 25.48
CA LEU A 49 -37.44 -33.09 24.92
C LEU A 49 -36.32 -32.37 24.13
N PRO A 50 -36.58 -31.82 22.92
CA PRO A 50 -35.61 -31.01 22.21
C PRO A 50 -35.67 -29.57 22.77
N GLY A 51 -34.55 -29.04 23.25
CA GLY A 51 -34.50 -27.61 23.62
C GLY A 51 -33.47 -27.19 24.67
N LYS A 52 -32.71 -28.13 25.25
CA LYS A 52 -31.71 -27.79 26.28
C LYS A 52 -30.25 -28.05 25.87
N VAL A 53 -29.99 -28.94 24.91
CA VAL A 53 -28.62 -29.28 24.48
C VAL A 53 -28.06 -28.25 23.49
N ASP A 54 -28.87 -27.76 22.54
CA ASP A 54 -28.42 -26.77 21.56
C ASP A 54 -28.02 -25.42 22.20
N ARG A 55 -28.78 -24.98 23.21
CA ARG A 55 -28.49 -23.74 23.96
C ARG A 55 -27.21 -23.86 24.78
N PHE A 56 -26.85 -25.06 25.23
CA PHE A 56 -25.66 -25.28 26.04
C PHE A 56 -24.38 -25.28 25.19
N ASN A 57 -24.45 -25.83 23.97
CA ASN A 57 -23.35 -25.77 23.00
C ASN A 57 -23.14 -24.36 22.44
N GLU A 58 -24.20 -23.62 22.09
CA GLU A 58 -24.05 -22.22 21.66
C GLU A 58 -23.39 -21.35 22.73
N HIS A 59 -23.77 -21.52 24.00
CA HIS A 59 -23.15 -20.78 25.09
C HIS A 59 -21.68 -21.20 25.34
N HIS A 60 -21.32 -22.46 25.13
CA HIS A 60 -19.93 -22.92 25.25
C HIS A 60 -19.05 -22.45 24.08
N ASP A 61 -19.59 -22.45 22.86
CA ASP A 61 -18.90 -21.95 21.67
C ASP A 61 -18.71 -20.42 21.73
N LEU A 62 -19.75 -19.67 22.10
CA LEU A 62 -19.66 -18.22 22.34
C LEU A 62 -18.66 -17.88 23.46
N ALA A 63 -18.64 -18.64 24.56
CA ALA A 63 -17.73 -18.42 25.68
C ALA A 63 -16.27 -18.79 25.37
N SER A 64 -16.02 -19.68 24.41
CA SER A 64 -14.66 -20.03 23.95
C SER A 64 -14.13 -19.07 22.87
N GLU A 65 -15.01 -18.46 22.06
CA GLU A 65 -14.62 -17.47 21.05
C GLU A 65 -14.32 -16.07 21.63
N LEU A 66 -15.05 -15.65 22.67
CA LEU A 66 -14.86 -14.36 23.36
C LEU A 66 -13.41 -14.12 23.87
N PRO A 67 -12.76 -15.04 24.61
CA PRO A 67 -11.39 -14.86 25.07
C PRO A 67 -10.37 -14.95 23.93
N HIS A 68 -10.63 -15.75 22.88
CA HIS A 68 -9.75 -15.86 21.72
C HIS A 68 -9.76 -14.60 20.85
N GLN A 69 -10.91 -13.99 20.60
CA GLN A 69 -11.00 -12.70 19.88
C GLN A 69 -10.34 -11.55 20.64
N GLY A 70 -10.56 -11.47 21.97
CA GLY A 70 -9.93 -10.45 22.81
C GLY A 70 -8.40 -10.55 22.83
N SER A 71 -7.87 -11.77 22.91
CA SER A 71 -6.43 -12.04 22.82
C SER A 71 -5.85 -11.66 21.44
N GLN A 72 -6.55 -12.01 20.36
CA GLN A 72 -6.13 -11.62 19.00
C GLN A 72 -6.16 -10.12 18.77
N PHE A 73 -7.18 -9.41 19.26
CA PHE A 73 -7.26 -7.96 19.17
C PHE A 73 -6.13 -7.28 19.97
N LYS A 74 -5.89 -7.73 21.21
CA LYS A 74 -4.79 -7.22 22.05
C LYS A 74 -3.43 -7.43 21.39
N ASN A 75 -3.20 -8.58 20.76
CA ASN A 75 -1.98 -8.85 20.02
C ASN A 75 -1.84 -7.88 18.83
N ARG A 76 -2.88 -7.67 18.03
CA ARG A 76 -2.82 -6.72 16.89
C ARG A 76 -2.53 -5.28 17.33
N VAL A 77 -3.14 -4.83 18.43
CA VAL A 77 -2.92 -3.48 18.97
C VAL A 77 -1.49 -3.34 19.51
N THR A 78 -0.99 -4.32 20.27
CA THR A 78 0.37 -4.29 20.81
C THR A 78 1.43 -4.35 19.72
N PHE A 79 1.23 -5.18 18.69
CA PHE A 79 2.11 -5.20 17.50
C PHE A 79 2.07 -3.86 16.75
N GLY A 80 0.89 -3.26 16.56
CA GLY A 80 0.76 -1.96 15.90
C GLY A 80 1.47 -0.84 16.68
N LEU A 81 1.29 -0.80 18.00
CA LEU A 81 1.93 0.19 18.86
C LEU A 81 3.46 0.01 18.92
N GLY A 82 3.92 -1.24 18.98
CA GLY A 82 5.34 -1.58 18.93
C GLY A 82 6.00 -1.18 17.61
N MET A 83 5.37 -1.49 16.48
CA MET A 83 5.84 -1.07 15.15
C MET A 83 5.84 0.45 14.99
N GLY A 84 4.81 1.14 15.47
CA GLY A 84 4.73 2.60 15.46
C GLY A 84 5.84 3.26 16.28
N ALA A 85 6.10 2.76 17.50
CA ALA A 85 7.18 3.24 18.35
C ALA A 85 8.56 2.97 17.75
N LEU A 86 8.77 1.77 17.18
CA LEU A 86 10.00 1.42 16.48
C LEU A 86 10.24 2.36 15.30
N MET A 87 9.23 2.56 14.44
CA MET A 87 9.33 3.44 13.28
C MET A 87 9.58 4.89 13.70
N GLY A 88 8.88 5.38 14.73
CA GLY A 88 9.13 6.70 15.32
C GLY A 88 10.57 6.85 15.83
N GLY A 89 11.09 5.84 16.53
CA GLY A 89 12.49 5.81 16.98
C GLY A 89 13.49 5.85 15.83
N ILE A 90 13.25 5.10 14.75
CA ILE A 90 14.08 5.11 13.54
C ILE A 90 14.08 6.50 12.89
N VAL A 91 12.92 7.14 12.74
CA VAL A 91 12.79 8.50 12.18
C VAL A 91 13.55 9.53 13.03
N LEU A 92 13.46 9.42 14.37
CA LEU A 92 14.17 10.30 15.30
C LEU A 92 15.69 10.14 15.22
N SER A 93 16.19 8.90 15.10
CA SER A 93 17.63 8.61 15.07
C SER A 93 18.38 9.28 13.91
N GLY A 94 17.73 9.44 12.76
CA GLY A 94 18.30 10.11 11.58
C GLY A 94 19.58 9.43 11.05
N GLY A 95 20.25 10.11 10.11
CA GLY A 95 21.57 9.72 9.61
C GLY A 95 21.65 8.30 9.01
N TRP A 96 22.69 7.56 9.40
CA TRP A 96 22.97 6.22 8.92
C TRP A 96 21.92 5.19 9.37
N VAL A 97 21.46 5.28 10.61
CA VAL A 97 20.48 4.34 11.19
C VAL A 97 19.16 4.42 10.42
N PHE A 98 18.67 5.64 10.19
CA PHE A 98 17.49 5.87 9.35
C PHE A 98 17.71 5.32 7.94
N THR A 99 18.82 5.67 7.29
CA THR A 99 19.07 5.32 5.89
C THR A 99 19.20 3.81 5.67
N LEU A 100 19.92 3.10 6.55
CA LEU A 100 20.09 1.64 6.45
C LEU A 100 18.79 0.90 6.73
N THR A 101 18.04 1.31 7.75
CA THR A 101 16.76 0.68 8.08
C THR A 101 15.72 0.92 6.98
N PHE A 102 15.68 2.15 6.45
CA PHE A 102 14.80 2.51 5.35
C PHE A 102 15.19 1.81 4.04
N SER A 103 16.49 1.65 3.77
CA SER A 103 17.01 0.85 2.66
C SER A 103 16.59 -0.62 2.76
N ALA A 104 16.63 -1.21 3.97
CA ALA A 104 16.14 -2.56 4.20
C ALA A 104 14.61 -2.68 3.95
N ALA A 105 13.83 -1.69 4.38
CA ALA A 105 12.39 -1.64 4.08
C ALA A 105 12.13 -1.53 2.57
N VAL A 106 12.88 -0.67 1.86
CA VAL A 106 12.84 -0.55 0.40
C VAL A 106 13.21 -1.87 -0.29
N PHE A 107 14.22 -2.57 0.20
CA PHE A 107 14.61 -3.88 -0.34
C PHE A 107 13.46 -4.88 -0.26
N VAL A 108 12.81 -4.97 0.90
CA VAL A 108 11.68 -5.88 1.13
C VAL A 108 10.48 -5.50 0.26
N GLY A 109 10.10 -4.22 0.24
CA GLY A 109 8.99 -3.75 -0.60
C GLY A 109 9.25 -3.94 -2.10
N ALA A 110 10.48 -3.72 -2.56
CA ALA A 110 10.87 -4.00 -3.94
C ALA A 110 10.79 -5.49 -4.27
N ARG A 111 11.14 -6.39 -3.34
CA ARG A 111 11.00 -7.84 -3.55
C ARG A 111 9.54 -8.25 -3.66
N GLU A 112 8.66 -7.72 -2.82
CA GLU A 112 7.21 -7.97 -2.91
C GLU A 112 6.66 -7.45 -4.24
N TYR A 113 7.03 -6.24 -4.65
CA TYR A 113 6.64 -5.70 -5.96
C TYR A 113 7.09 -6.60 -7.12
N PHE A 114 8.36 -7.02 -7.16
CA PHE A 114 8.85 -7.85 -8.26
C PHE A 114 8.27 -9.27 -8.25
N GLU A 115 7.89 -9.80 -7.08
CA GLU A 115 7.16 -11.06 -7.00
C GLU A 115 5.71 -10.91 -7.45
N LEU A 116 5.08 -9.77 -7.16
CA LEU A 116 3.75 -9.41 -7.67
C LEU A 116 3.73 -9.32 -9.19
N VAL A 117 4.70 -8.63 -9.80
CA VAL A 117 4.83 -8.55 -11.28
C VAL A 117 4.97 -9.93 -11.92
N ARG A 118 5.44 -10.92 -11.16
CA ARG A 118 5.60 -12.31 -11.58
C ARG A 118 4.41 -13.19 -11.23
N SER A 119 3.36 -12.65 -10.61
CA SER A 119 2.17 -13.41 -10.26
C SER A 119 1.40 -13.85 -11.52
N GLN A 120 0.65 -14.94 -11.41
CA GLN A 120 -0.10 -15.52 -12.52
C GLN A 120 -1.13 -14.53 -13.14
N GLY A 121 -1.62 -13.54 -12.37
CA GLY A 121 -2.54 -12.52 -12.88
C GLY A 121 -1.88 -11.56 -13.87
N MET A 122 -0.71 -10.99 -13.54
CA MET A 122 0.02 -10.09 -14.45
C MET A 122 0.73 -10.82 -15.59
N THR A 123 1.04 -12.11 -15.38
CA THR A 123 1.77 -12.94 -16.35
C THR A 123 0.83 -13.61 -17.37
N ALA A 124 -0.49 -13.45 -17.23
CA ALA A 124 -1.47 -13.98 -18.18
C ALA A 124 -1.29 -13.33 -19.57
N GLY A 125 -0.49 -13.98 -20.43
CA GLY A 125 -0.14 -13.49 -21.76
C GLY A 125 1.15 -12.65 -21.83
N ILE A 126 1.90 -12.47 -20.74
CA ILE A 126 3.20 -11.78 -20.69
C ILE A 126 4.25 -12.75 -20.14
N THR A 127 5.48 -12.75 -20.66
CA THR A 127 6.58 -13.51 -20.04
C THR A 127 7.08 -12.75 -18.80
N PRO A 128 7.18 -13.37 -17.62
CA PRO A 128 7.61 -12.65 -16.42
C PRO A 128 9.12 -12.34 -16.50
N PRO A 129 9.60 -11.23 -15.90
CA PRO A 129 11.02 -10.94 -15.86
C PRO A 129 11.77 -12.06 -15.11
N PRO A 130 12.95 -12.50 -15.56
CA PRO A 130 13.69 -13.57 -14.90
C PRO A 130 13.97 -13.26 -13.43
N ARG A 131 13.97 -14.30 -12.57
CA ARG A 131 14.19 -14.15 -11.12
C ARG A 131 15.49 -13.41 -10.78
N TYR A 132 16.55 -13.61 -11.57
CA TYR A 132 17.82 -12.93 -11.33
C TYR A 132 17.71 -11.42 -11.56
N VAL A 133 16.97 -10.97 -12.60
CA VAL A 133 16.73 -9.53 -12.83
C VAL A 133 15.90 -8.95 -11.71
N SER A 134 14.82 -9.61 -11.30
CA SER A 134 14.03 -9.17 -10.14
C SER A 134 14.89 -8.98 -8.89
N ARG A 135 15.78 -9.93 -8.59
CA ARG A 135 16.71 -9.82 -7.44
C ARG A 135 17.69 -8.67 -7.59
N ILE A 136 18.30 -8.51 -8.78
CA ILE A 136 19.23 -7.41 -9.06
C ILE A 136 18.50 -6.07 -8.90
N CYS A 137 17.29 -5.93 -9.47
CA CYS A 137 16.49 -4.72 -9.34
C CYS A 137 16.13 -4.42 -7.89
N SER A 138 15.75 -5.41 -7.07
CA SER A 138 15.49 -5.19 -5.63
C SER A 138 16.74 -4.70 -4.89
N VAL A 139 17.92 -5.30 -5.15
CA VAL A 139 19.19 -4.85 -4.55
C VAL A 139 19.52 -3.43 -5.00
N VAL A 140 19.35 -3.13 -6.27
CA VAL A 140 19.54 -1.79 -6.85
C VAL A 140 18.61 -0.78 -6.17
N CYS A 141 17.33 -1.09 -5.99
CA CYS A 141 16.38 -0.23 -5.26
C CYS A 141 16.87 0.05 -3.83
N ALA A 142 17.42 -0.94 -3.14
CA ALA A 142 17.96 -0.78 -1.78
C ALA A 142 19.22 0.09 -1.73
N LEU A 143 20.07 0.03 -2.76
CA LEU A 143 21.28 0.85 -2.87
C LEU A 143 20.97 2.33 -3.15
N MET A 144 19.84 2.64 -3.80
CA MET A 144 19.48 4.02 -4.15
C MET A 144 19.35 4.97 -2.94
N PRO A 145 18.65 4.61 -1.83
CA PRO A 145 18.62 5.41 -0.60
C PRO A 145 20.01 5.68 -0.02
N ILE A 146 20.90 4.68 -0.04
CA ILE A 146 22.26 4.81 0.47
C ILE A 146 23.07 5.79 -0.39
N MET A 147 23.02 5.66 -1.71
CA MET A 147 23.69 6.58 -2.64
C MET A 147 23.15 8.01 -2.55
N THR A 148 21.87 8.15 -2.20
CA THR A 148 21.23 9.45 -2.00
C THR A 148 21.80 10.20 -0.81
N MET A 149 22.21 9.49 0.26
CA MET A 149 22.87 10.10 1.42
C MET A 149 24.20 10.77 1.04
N PHE A 150 24.92 10.23 0.04
CA PHE A 150 26.15 10.81 -0.51
C PHE A 150 25.89 11.94 -1.54
N GLY A 151 24.65 12.39 -1.72
CA GLY A 151 24.28 13.47 -2.65
C GLY A 151 24.22 13.05 -4.13
N ARG A 152 24.39 11.76 -4.46
CA ARG A 152 24.51 11.25 -5.85
C ARG A 152 23.21 10.66 -6.42
N MET A 153 22.05 11.23 -6.10
CA MET A 153 20.74 10.65 -6.50
C MET A 153 20.55 10.56 -8.03
N GLY A 154 20.79 11.65 -8.76
CA GLY A 154 20.55 11.71 -10.21
C GLY A 154 21.37 10.67 -10.98
N PRO A 155 22.71 10.70 -10.89
CA PRO A 155 23.58 9.74 -11.58
C PRO A 155 23.34 8.29 -11.16
N SER A 156 22.99 8.05 -9.89
CA SER A 156 22.69 6.71 -9.39
C SER A 156 21.48 6.12 -10.12
N VAL A 157 20.38 6.87 -10.21
CA VAL A 157 19.12 6.36 -10.77
C VAL A 157 19.24 6.10 -12.27
N THR A 158 19.86 7.02 -13.01
CA THR A 158 20.05 6.87 -14.45
C THR A 158 21.00 5.73 -14.78
N SER A 159 22.11 5.59 -14.04
CA SER A 159 23.06 4.49 -14.24
C SER A 159 22.41 3.14 -13.97
N PHE A 160 21.64 3.03 -12.89
CA PHE A 160 20.94 1.79 -12.55
C PHE A 160 19.82 1.45 -13.53
N ALA A 161 19.02 2.42 -13.97
CA ALA A 161 18.01 2.21 -15.01
C ALA A 161 18.63 1.75 -16.33
N PHE A 162 19.79 2.33 -16.70
CA PHE A 162 20.54 1.94 -17.89
C PHE A 162 21.08 0.50 -17.79
N VAL A 163 21.67 0.13 -16.64
CA VAL A 163 22.16 -1.24 -16.40
C VAL A 163 21.01 -2.25 -16.46
N VAL A 164 19.85 -1.94 -15.89
CA VAL A 164 18.67 -2.82 -15.95
C VAL A 164 18.13 -2.93 -17.38
N ALA A 165 18.08 -1.84 -18.13
CA ALA A 165 17.69 -1.86 -19.54
C ALA A 165 18.63 -2.73 -20.38
N ILE A 166 19.95 -2.58 -20.20
CA ILE A 166 20.95 -3.44 -20.88
C ILE A 166 20.80 -4.90 -20.46
N ALA A 167 20.66 -5.19 -19.18
CA ALA A 167 20.53 -6.55 -18.68
C ALA A 167 19.27 -7.26 -19.20
N LEU A 168 18.19 -6.51 -19.47
CA LEU A 168 16.97 -7.01 -20.10
C LEU A 168 17.13 -7.21 -21.62
N ILE A 169 17.87 -6.34 -22.30
CA ILE A 169 18.14 -6.45 -23.74
C ILE A 169 19.11 -7.61 -24.04
N LEU A 170 20.12 -7.80 -23.19
CA LEU A 170 21.12 -8.87 -23.33
C LEU A 170 20.60 -10.27 -22.97
N GLN A 171 19.34 -10.37 -22.53
CA GLN A 171 18.73 -11.67 -22.27
C GLN A 171 18.59 -12.48 -23.54
N ARG A 172 18.99 -13.76 -23.45
CA ARG A 172 18.68 -14.80 -24.45
C ARG A 172 17.17 -15.08 -24.42
N GLY A 173 16.41 -14.28 -25.18
CA GLY A 173 14.96 -14.37 -25.33
C GLY A 173 14.44 -13.20 -26.17
N ASN A 174 13.13 -13.18 -26.46
CA ASN A 174 12.48 -12.00 -27.03
C ASN A 174 11.97 -11.12 -25.88
N PRO A 175 12.74 -10.15 -25.37
CA PRO A 175 12.27 -9.26 -24.32
C PRO A 175 11.04 -8.50 -24.83
N ARG A 176 9.96 -8.53 -24.06
CA ARG A 176 8.75 -7.77 -24.38
C ARG A 176 8.82 -6.40 -23.72
N PHE A 177 8.27 -5.38 -24.38
CA PHE A 177 8.20 -4.02 -23.85
C PHE A 177 7.56 -3.95 -22.45
N ALA A 178 6.59 -4.83 -22.15
CA ALA A 178 5.96 -4.94 -20.84
C ALA A 178 6.95 -5.31 -19.71
N GLN A 179 7.97 -6.13 -19.98
CA GLN A 179 9.00 -6.49 -18.99
C GLN A 179 9.90 -5.31 -18.65
N LEU A 180 10.27 -4.54 -19.69
CA LEU A 180 11.06 -3.33 -19.51
C LEU A 180 10.26 -2.26 -18.74
N SER A 181 9.00 -2.04 -19.12
CA SER A 181 8.12 -1.07 -18.48
C SER A 181 7.89 -1.38 -17.00
N SER A 182 7.56 -2.64 -16.65
CA SER A 182 7.39 -3.05 -15.25
C SER A 182 8.69 -2.98 -14.44
N ALA A 183 9.85 -3.30 -15.03
CA ALA A 183 11.14 -3.16 -14.35
C ALA A 183 11.52 -1.70 -14.09
N ILE A 184 11.36 -0.83 -15.10
CA ILE A 184 11.62 0.61 -14.96
C ILE A 184 10.65 1.24 -13.97
N PHE A 185 9.36 0.88 -14.04
CA PHE A 185 8.36 1.35 -13.09
C PHE A 185 8.70 0.88 -11.67
N GLY A 186 9.11 -0.38 -11.47
CA GLY A 186 9.55 -0.87 -10.17
C GLY A 186 10.77 -0.12 -9.60
N LEU A 187 11.77 0.19 -10.45
CA LEU A 187 12.91 1.02 -10.04
C LEU A 187 12.48 2.44 -9.64
N PHE A 188 11.56 3.03 -10.39
CA PHE A 188 11.02 4.34 -10.09
C PHE A 188 10.18 4.34 -8.81
N TYR A 189 9.21 3.44 -8.73
CA TYR A 189 8.22 3.36 -7.66
C TYR A 189 8.84 2.86 -6.34
N CYS A 190 9.57 1.75 -6.35
CA CYS A 190 10.15 1.18 -5.12
C CYS A 190 11.54 1.74 -4.80
N GLY A 191 12.31 2.21 -5.77
CA GLY A 191 13.66 2.72 -5.56
C GLY A 191 13.72 4.24 -5.45
N TYR A 192 13.35 4.93 -6.52
CA TYR A 192 13.53 6.38 -6.66
C TYR A 192 12.62 7.20 -5.74
N LEU A 193 11.32 6.92 -5.68
CA LEU A 193 10.38 7.69 -4.87
C LEU A 193 10.70 7.63 -3.36
N PRO A 194 11.04 6.48 -2.77
CA PRO A 194 11.43 6.43 -1.36
C PRO A 194 12.71 7.20 -1.03
N CYS A 195 13.62 7.41 -2.00
CA CYS A 195 14.84 8.20 -1.77
C CYS A 195 14.56 9.64 -1.33
N PHE A 196 13.38 10.18 -1.63
CA PHE A 196 12.99 11.52 -1.19
C PHE A 196 12.80 11.62 0.33
N TRP A 197 12.44 10.53 1.02
CA TRP A 197 12.41 10.49 2.48
C TRP A 197 13.81 10.61 3.08
N VAL A 198 14.80 9.95 2.48
CA VAL A 198 16.21 10.09 2.88
C VAL A 198 16.72 11.50 2.59
N LYS A 199 16.36 12.10 1.45
CA LYS A 199 16.70 13.50 1.19
C LYS A 199 16.05 14.47 2.17
N LEU A 200 14.80 14.24 2.52
CA LEU A 200 14.09 15.06 3.48
C LEU A 200 14.79 14.97 4.85
N ARG A 201 15.08 13.76 5.33
CA ARG A 201 15.65 13.55 6.66
C ARG A 201 17.14 13.90 6.77
N CYS A 202 17.94 13.55 5.77
CA CYS A 202 19.41 13.69 5.78
C CYS A 202 19.93 14.86 4.94
N GLY A 203 19.19 15.30 3.91
CA GLY A 203 19.61 16.38 3.01
C GLY A 203 19.15 17.77 3.43
N LEU A 204 18.08 17.88 4.24
CA LEU A 204 17.57 19.15 4.76
C LEU A 204 18.01 19.35 6.23
N ALA A 205 19.28 19.72 6.40
CA ALA A 205 19.91 19.92 7.71
C ALA A 205 19.65 21.29 8.34
N VAL A 206 18.68 22.06 7.84
CA VAL A 206 18.34 23.37 8.42
C VAL A 206 17.75 23.15 9.82
N PRO A 207 18.36 23.71 10.89
CA PRO A 207 17.86 23.55 12.25
C PRO A 207 16.48 24.20 12.44
N ALA A 208 15.53 23.45 12.99
CA ALA A 208 14.21 23.94 13.37
C ALA A 208 14.29 24.60 14.78
N LEU A 209 14.90 25.78 14.85
CA LEU A 209 15.25 26.47 16.10
C LEU A 209 14.04 26.91 16.95
N TYR A 210 12.83 26.93 16.38
CA TYR A 210 11.64 27.48 17.04
C TYR A 210 10.81 26.43 17.80
N THR A 211 11.16 25.15 17.72
CA THR A 211 10.35 24.10 18.34
C THR A 211 10.66 24.00 19.84
N LYS A 212 9.70 24.33 20.70
CA LYS A 212 9.85 24.23 22.18
C LYS A 212 10.22 22.81 22.66
N ILE A 213 9.79 21.79 21.93
CA ILE A 213 10.12 20.38 22.18
C ILE A 213 11.57 20.08 21.81
N GLY A 214 12.09 20.75 20.77
CA GLY A 214 13.51 20.77 20.46
C GLY A 214 14.30 21.31 21.64
N ALA A 215 13.88 22.45 22.21
CA ALA A 215 14.54 23.15 23.33
C ALA A 215 14.80 22.25 24.55
N ALA A 216 13.89 21.32 24.84
CA ALA A 216 13.98 20.40 25.97
C ALA A 216 14.64 19.04 25.65
N TRP A 217 15.11 18.83 24.42
CA TRP A 217 15.62 17.53 23.99
C TRP A 217 16.98 17.19 24.61
N PRO A 218 17.21 15.96 25.08
CA PRO A 218 18.46 15.58 25.75
C PRO A 218 19.68 15.79 24.85
N ILE A 219 20.73 16.40 25.41
CA ILE A 219 22.01 16.61 24.72
C ILE A 219 22.64 15.27 24.29
N LEU A 220 22.44 14.19 25.06
CA LEU A 220 22.92 12.84 24.75
C LEU A 220 22.33 12.28 23.44
N LEU A 221 21.13 12.71 23.07
CA LEU A 221 20.45 12.34 21.82
C LEU A 221 20.67 13.40 20.71
N GLY A 222 21.69 14.25 20.89
CA GLY A 222 22.18 15.24 19.95
C GLY A 222 21.49 16.62 19.98
N GLY A 223 20.73 16.91 21.04
CA GLY A 223 20.30 18.27 21.40
C GLY A 223 19.46 19.00 20.34
N GLN A 224 19.55 20.34 20.30
CA GLN A 224 18.77 21.19 19.38
C GLN A 224 19.05 20.89 17.91
N ALA A 225 20.29 20.51 17.57
CA ALA A 225 20.73 20.31 16.20
C ALA A 225 20.11 19.08 15.53
N HIS A 226 19.56 18.14 16.32
CA HIS A 226 18.84 16.99 15.80
C HIS A 226 17.46 17.32 15.22
N TRP A 227 16.85 18.40 15.70
CA TRP A 227 15.57 18.90 15.21
C TRP A 227 15.81 19.70 13.94
N THR A 228 15.76 19.01 12.80
CA THR A 228 15.83 19.65 11.48
C THR A 228 14.43 19.87 10.92
N VAL A 229 14.28 20.82 10.01
CA VAL A 229 13.05 21.01 9.22
C VAL A 229 12.63 19.70 8.55
N GLY A 230 13.61 18.93 8.06
CA GLY A 230 13.38 17.61 7.49
C GLY A 230 12.75 16.60 8.46
N LEU A 231 13.20 16.57 9.71
CA LEU A 231 12.60 15.71 10.74
C LEU A 231 11.16 16.11 11.03
N VAL A 232 10.92 17.41 11.26
CA VAL A 232 9.59 17.95 11.57
C VAL A 232 8.62 17.67 10.43
N ALA A 233 9.02 17.96 9.19
CA ALA A 233 8.23 17.65 8.00
C ALA A 233 7.89 16.15 7.91
N THR A 234 8.86 15.28 8.21
CA THR A 234 8.66 13.83 8.19
C THR A 234 7.64 13.37 9.23
N LEU A 235 7.73 13.88 10.46
CA LEU A 235 6.79 13.56 11.53
C LEU A 235 5.38 14.04 11.19
N ILE A 236 5.24 15.29 10.73
CA ILE A 236 3.95 15.86 10.33
C ILE A 236 3.33 15.04 9.21
N SER A 237 4.11 14.70 8.17
CA SER A 237 3.62 13.90 7.05
C SER A 237 3.18 12.51 7.49
N ILE A 238 3.98 11.79 8.28
CA ILE A 238 3.61 10.45 8.74
C ILE A 238 2.33 10.50 9.59
N SER A 239 2.25 11.42 10.54
CA SER A 239 1.03 11.60 11.35
C SER A 239 -0.18 12.02 10.51
N GLY A 240 0.02 12.86 9.50
CA GLY A 240 -1.01 13.29 8.57
C GLY A 240 -1.57 12.13 7.73
N VAL A 241 -0.71 11.25 7.22
CA VAL A 241 -1.11 10.05 6.48
C VAL A 241 -1.89 9.08 7.38
N ILE A 242 -1.42 8.83 8.61
CA ILE A 242 -2.13 7.97 9.57
C ILE A 242 -3.51 8.54 9.90
N ALA A 243 -3.60 9.86 10.10
CA ALA A 243 -4.87 10.55 10.33
C ALA A 243 -5.79 10.47 9.11
N ALA A 244 -5.24 10.62 7.90
CA ALA A 244 -5.98 10.50 6.65
C ALA A 244 -6.66 9.13 6.53
N ASP A 245 -5.90 8.05 6.73
CA ASP A 245 -6.41 6.68 6.61
C ASP A 245 -7.47 6.39 7.69
N THR A 246 -7.23 6.87 8.92
CA THR A 246 -8.16 6.70 10.04
C THR A 246 -9.47 7.44 9.79
N CYS A 247 -9.39 8.72 9.41
CA CYS A 247 -10.57 9.54 9.14
C CYS A 247 -11.30 9.09 7.87
N ALA A 248 -10.59 8.61 6.84
CA ALA A 248 -11.20 8.05 5.65
C ALA A 248 -11.95 6.75 5.94
N TYR A 249 -11.38 5.88 6.77
CA TYR A 249 -12.06 4.67 7.22
C TYR A 249 -13.32 4.98 8.03
N LEU A 250 -13.24 5.88 9.00
CA LEU A 250 -14.38 6.26 9.84
C LEU A 250 -15.47 6.97 9.03
N GLY A 251 -15.09 7.96 8.21
CA GLY A 251 -16.01 8.70 7.35
C GLY A 251 -16.66 7.83 6.29
N GLY A 252 -15.88 6.93 5.67
CA GLY A 252 -16.37 5.96 4.70
C GLY A 252 -17.33 4.95 5.34
N LYS A 253 -17.09 4.53 6.59
CA LYS A 253 -17.98 3.61 7.30
C LYS A 253 -19.31 4.27 7.71
N MET A 254 -19.28 5.54 8.10
CA MET A 254 -20.47 6.26 8.58
C MET A 254 -21.32 6.84 7.44
N PHE A 255 -20.67 7.37 6.40
CA PHE A 255 -21.32 8.17 5.35
C PHE A 255 -21.05 7.66 3.93
N GLY A 256 -20.29 6.58 3.76
CA GLY A 256 -19.89 6.07 2.45
C GLY A 256 -21.09 5.61 1.63
N ARG A 257 -21.34 6.30 0.51
CA ARG A 257 -22.40 5.97 -0.44
C ARG A 257 -21.84 5.87 -1.85
N THR A 258 -20.88 6.71 -2.21
CA THR A 258 -20.37 6.81 -3.57
C THR A 258 -18.93 6.27 -3.68
N PRO A 259 -18.67 5.24 -4.49
CA PRO A 259 -17.33 4.69 -4.66
C PRO A 259 -16.42 5.67 -5.40
N LEU A 260 -15.16 5.76 -4.98
CA LEU A 260 -14.15 6.68 -5.51
C LEU A 260 -13.62 6.22 -6.87
N THR A 261 -13.36 4.92 -7.02
CA THR A 261 -12.87 4.32 -8.27
C THR A 261 -13.39 2.90 -8.42
N ASN A 262 -13.49 2.41 -9.66
CA ASN A 262 -13.82 1.00 -9.95
C ASN A 262 -12.71 0.03 -9.53
N ILE A 263 -11.47 0.52 -9.39
CA ILE A 263 -10.31 -0.28 -8.97
C ILE A 263 -10.39 -0.65 -7.48
N SER A 264 -10.88 0.27 -6.65
CA SER A 264 -11.05 0.07 -5.21
C SER A 264 -12.47 0.45 -4.76
N PRO A 265 -13.45 -0.45 -4.92
CA PRO A 265 -14.85 -0.17 -4.62
C PRO A 265 -15.12 0.09 -3.13
N LYS A 266 -14.16 -0.19 -2.25
CA LYS A 266 -14.26 0.07 -0.81
C LYS A 266 -13.91 1.51 -0.45
N LYS A 267 -13.21 2.25 -1.31
CA LYS A 267 -12.91 3.67 -1.09
C LYS A 267 -14.10 4.48 -1.54
N THR A 268 -14.61 5.35 -0.68
CA THR A 268 -15.72 6.23 -1.00
C THR A 268 -15.28 7.69 -1.13
N LEU A 269 -16.01 8.49 -1.91
CA LEU A 269 -15.75 9.93 -2.00
C LEU A 269 -15.96 10.60 -0.64
N GLU A 270 -16.99 10.21 0.11
CA GLU A 270 -17.26 10.76 1.44
C GLU A 270 -16.13 10.43 2.42
N GLY A 271 -15.59 9.21 2.32
CA GLY A 271 -14.39 8.80 3.05
C GLY A 271 -13.17 9.61 2.63
N ALA A 272 -12.96 9.87 1.34
CA ALA A 272 -11.87 10.70 0.86
C ALA A 272 -11.95 12.14 1.40
N PHE A 273 -13.13 12.76 1.42
CA PHE A 273 -13.32 14.09 2.03
C PHE A 273 -13.06 14.10 3.54
N ALA A 274 -13.49 13.05 4.26
CA ALA A 274 -13.18 12.90 5.67
C ALA A 274 -11.68 12.69 5.94
N GLY A 275 -11.00 11.90 5.10
CA GLY A 275 -9.55 11.71 5.15
C GLY A 275 -8.79 13.00 4.89
N LEU A 276 -9.22 13.78 3.90
CA LEU A 276 -8.63 15.08 3.57
C LEU A 276 -8.75 16.05 4.76
N SER A 277 -9.95 16.17 5.33
CA SER A 277 -10.18 17.06 6.48
C SER A 277 -9.37 16.62 7.70
N GLY A 278 -9.29 15.32 7.98
CA GLY A 278 -8.45 14.74 9.02
C GLY A 278 -6.96 15.06 8.82
N CYS A 279 -6.44 14.81 7.61
CA CYS A 279 -5.04 15.08 7.26
C CYS A 279 -4.68 16.56 7.42
N VAL A 280 -5.52 17.46 6.91
CA VAL A 280 -5.31 18.91 7.00
C VAL A 280 -5.39 19.38 8.46
N ALA A 281 -6.39 18.93 9.23
CA ALA A 281 -6.54 19.28 10.63
C ALA A 281 -5.33 18.82 11.45
N THR A 282 -4.90 17.56 11.31
CA THR A 282 -3.73 17.02 11.99
C THR A 282 -2.45 17.77 11.61
N THR A 283 -2.30 18.11 10.33
CA THR A 283 -1.15 18.90 9.84
C THR A 283 -1.13 20.29 10.46
N ILE A 284 -2.27 20.98 10.54
CA ILE A 284 -2.38 22.31 11.16
C ILE A 284 -2.06 22.22 12.65
N ILE A 285 -2.64 21.26 13.38
CA ILE A 285 -2.41 21.08 14.82
C ILE A 285 -0.92 20.85 15.09
N LEU A 286 -0.30 19.92 14.38
CA LEU A 286 1.13 19.62 14.53
C LEU A 286 2.01 20.79 14.10
N SER A 287 1.63 21.54 13.06
CA SER A 287 2.34 22.74 12.64
C SER A 287 2.38 23.80 13.75
N ARG A 288 1.30 23.96 14.51
CA ARG A 288 1.25 24.89 15.66
C ARG A 288 2.08 24.39 16.84
N ILE A 289 2.07 23.08 17.10
CA ILE A 289 2.86 22.46 18.19
C ILE A 289 4.36 22.50 17.87
N LEU A 290 4.73 22.18 16.63
CA LEU A 290 6.12 22.06 16.18
C LEU A 290 6.70 23.38 15.64
N CYS A 291 5.86 24.42 15.56
CA CYS A 291 6.16 25.76 15.06
C CYS A 291 6.67 25.79 13.61
N TRP A 292 6.25 24.82 12.79
CA TRP A 292 6.60 24.75 11.38
C TRP A 292 5.56 23.96 10.57
N PRO A 293 5.15 24.43 9.38
CA PRO A 293 5.46 25.74 8.79
C PRO A 293 4.68 26.86 9.51
N THR A 294 5.16 28.11 9.42
CA THR A 294 4.66 29.23 10.24
C THR A 294 3.30 29.77 9.79
N SER A 295 3.03 29.76 8.49
CA SER A 295 1.79 30.24 7.90
C SER A 295 0.70 29.16 7.89
N LEU A 296 -0.50 29.51 8.33
CA LEU A 296 -1.66 28.61 8.29
C LEU A 296 -1.95 28.11 6.87
N LEU A 297 -1.78 28.97 5.87
CA LEU A 297 -1.99 28.63 4.47
C LEU A 297 -0.97 27.58 4.00
N SER A 298 0.30 27.74 4.38
CA SER A 298 1.35 26.78 4.05
C SER A 298 1.14 25.42 4.75
N ALA A 299 0.65 25.42 5.98
CA ALA A 299 0.30 24.19 6.70
C ALA A 299 -0.90 23.48 6.07
N ALA A 300 -1.95 24.23 5.70
CA ALA A 300 -3.10 23.67 5.01
C ALA A 300 -2.71 23.08 3.64
N ALA A 301 -1.94 23.82 2.84
CA ALA A 301 -1.43 23.35 1.55
C ALA A 301 -0.56 22.09 1.70
N PHE A 302 0.28 22.04 2.74
CA PHE A 302 1.08 20.87 3.07
C PHE A 302 0.20 19.65 3.42
N GLY A 303 -0.86 19.85 4.21
CA GLY A 303 -1.80 18.80 4.57
C GLY A 303 -2.58 18.25 3.37
N VAL A 304 -3.03 19.13 2.47
CA VAL A 304 -3.70 18.74 1.22
C VAL A 304 -2.77 17.90 0.34
N LEU A 305 -1.51 18.33 0.19
CA LEU A 305 -0.52 17.64 -0.62
C LEU A 305 -0.13 16.29 -0.03
N ASN A 306 0.00 16.17 1.29
CA ASN A 306 0.20 14.87 1.97
C ASN A 306 -0.97 13.91 1.67
N PHE A 307 -2.21 14.38 1.77
CA PHE A 307 -3.39 13.58 1.47
C PHE A 307 -3.44 13.11 0.01
N ILE A 308 -3.12 14.00 -0.94
CA ILE A 308 -3.07 13.63 -2.36
C ILE A 308 -2.00 12.56 -2.59
N GLY A 309 -0.83 12.71 -1.97
CA GLY A 309 0.26 11.74 -2.05
C GLY A 309 -0.12 10.37 -1.51
N SER A 310 -0.78 10.32 -0.34
CA SER A 310 -1.20 9.06 0.26
C SER A 310 -2.27 8.37 -0.55
N LEU A 311 -3.31 9.11 -0.93
CA LEU A 311 -4.41 8.57 -1.71
C LEU A 311 -3.93 8.03 -3.05
N PHE A 312 -3.03 8.74 -3.73
CA PHE A 312 -2.47 8.31 -5.01
C PHE A 312 -1.61 7.04 -4.87
N GLY A 313 -0.77 6.97 -3.83
CA GLY A 313 0.06 5.80 -3.54
C GLY A 313 -0.75 4.52 -3.35
N ASP A 314 -1.78 4.57 -2.51
CA ASP A 314 -2.66 3.43 -2.23
C ASP A 314 -3.53 3.06 -3.46
N LEU A 315 -3.95 4.04 -4.27
CA LEU A 315 -4.64 3.75 -5.54
C LEU A 315 -3.74 3.02 -6.55
N ILE A 316 -2.48 3.45 -6.71
CA ILE A 316 -1.52 2.79 -7.60
C ILE A 316 -1.22 1.37 -7.12
N GLU A 317 -1.03 1.16 -5.82
CA GLU A 317 -0.79 -0.18 -5.29
C GLU A 317 -2.04 -1.07 -5.46
N SER A 318 -3.22 -0.53 -5.19
CA SER A 318 -4.49 -1.20 -5.46
C SER A 318 -4.61 -1.62 -6.94
N MET A 319 -4.22 -0.77 -7.89
CA MET A 319 -4.20 -1.13 -9.32
C MET A 319 -3.28 -2.33 -9.58
N ILE A 320 -2.03 -2.26 -9.10
CA ILE A 320 -1.03 -3.32 -9.29
C ILE A 320 -1.53 -4.65 -8.73
N LYS A 321 -2.17 -4.65 -7.55
CA LYS A 321 -2.72 -5.87 -6.92
C LYS A 321 -3.85 -6.48 -7.75
N ARG A 322 -4.75 -5.65 -8.29
CA ARG A 322 -5.85 -6.11 -9.14
C ARG A 322 -5.35 -6.71 -10.45
N ASP A 323 -4.38 -6.08 -11.08
CA ASP A 323 -3.74 -6.60 -12.30
C ASP A 323 -2.97 -7.90 -12.00
N ALA A 324 -2.38 -8.02 -10.81
CA ALA A 324 -1.73 -9.23 -10.33
C ALA A 324 -2.70 -10.35 -9.93
N GLY A 325 -4.02 -10.10 -9.91
CA GLY A 325 -5.03 -11.07 -9.48
C GLY A 325 -4.91 -11.47 -8.00
N VAL A 326 -4.20 -10.69 -7.18
CA VAL A 326 -4.01 -10.95 -5.75
C VAL A 326 -4.59 -9.81 -4.92
N LYS A 327 -4.86 -10.10 -3.64
CA LYS A 327 -5.41 -9.10 -2.72
C LYS A 327 -4.34 -8.39 -1.89
N ASP A 328 -3.32 -9.12 -1.49
CA ASP A 328 -2.25 -8.66 -0.61
C ASP A 328 -0.91 -8.78 -1.36
N SER A 329 0.02 -7.84 -1.14
CA SER A 329 1.28 -7.77 -1.90
C SER A 329 2.34 -8.79 -1.46
N GLY A 330 2.21 -9.35 -0.25
CA GLY A 330 3.06 -10.40 0.27
C GLY A 330 2.52 -11.03 1.57
N SER A 331 3.24 -12.00 2.11
CA SER A 331 2.93 -12.67 3.38
C SER A 331 4.03 -12.47 4.44
N LEU A 332 4.89 -11.47 4.24
CA LEU A 332 6.10 -11.27 5.02
C LEU A 332 5.81 -11.02 6.51
N ILE A 333 4.70 -10.32 6.82
CA ILE A 333 4.26 -10.14 8.20
C ILE A 333 3.09 -11.10 8.47
N PRO A 334 3.29 -12.16 9.29
CA PRO A 334 2.24 -13.13 9.58
C PRO A 334 1.00 -12.43 10.15
N GLY A 335 -0.12 -12.54 9.44
CA GLY A 335 -1.40 -11.93 9.81
C GLY A 335 -1.58 -10.44 9.48
N HIS A 336 -0.61 -9.78 8.83
CA HIS A 336 -0.66 -8.31 8.59
C HIS A 336 -0.47 -7.86 7.13
N GLY A 337 -0.20 -8.78 6.20
CA GLY A 337 -0.03 -8.48 4.76
C GLY A 337 1.43 -8.25 4.36
N GLY A 338 1.62 -7.66 3.17
CA GLY A 338 2.93 -7.25 2.68
C GLY A 338 3.44 -6.00 3.39
N LEU A 339 4.75 -5.76 3.34
CA LEU A 339 5.31 -4.46 3.69
C LEU A 339 4.85 -3.38 2.71
N LEU A 340 4.75 -3.71 1.41
CA LEU A 340 4.31 -2.81 0.36
C LEU A 340 2.89 -2.29 0.62
N ASP A 341 1.98 -3.15 1.13
CA ASP A 341 0.61 -2.78 1.55
C ASP A 341 0.57 -1.75 2.70
N ARG A 342 1.69 -1.56 3.40
CA ARG A 342 1.80 -0.64 4.56
C ARG A 342 2.51 0.66 4.21
N VAL A 343 3.32 0.65 3.16
CA VAL A 343 4.14 1.79 2.76
C VAL A 343 3.65 2.45 1.46
N ASP A 344 2.65 1.88 0.79
CA ASP A 344 2.02 2.36 -0.44
C ASP A 344 1.68 3.87 -0.42
N SER A 345 0.99 4.31 0.63
CA SER A 345 0.64 5.71 0.88
C SER A 345 1.87 6.61 1.10
N TYR A 346 2.98 6.06 1.56
CA TYR A 346 4.19 6.83 1.88
C TYR A 346 5.13 7.00 0.68
N ILE A 347 5.09 6.08 -0.29
CA ILE A 347 6.00 6.09 -1.45
C ILE A 347 5.90 7.41 -2.23
N PHE A 348 4.69 7.81 -2.63
CA PHE A 348 4.49 9.07 -3.37
C PHE A 348 4.56 10.30 -2.47
N THR A 349 4.06 10.19 -1.23
CA THR A 349 4.02 11.29 -0.27
C THR A 349 5.41 11.90 -0.04
N GLY A 350 6.46 11.08 0.11
CA GLY A 350 7.82 11.58 0.33
C GLY A 350 8.33 12.49 -0.78
N ALA A 351 8.07 12.15 -2.05
CA ALA A 351 8.49 12.94 -3.20
C ALA A 351 7.76 14.28 -3.29
N LEU A 352 6.44 14.27 -3.05
CA LEU A 352 5.63 15.49 -3.05
C LEU A 352 6.02 16.41 -1.89
N VAL A 353 6.19 15.86 -0.69
CA VAL A 353 6.60 16.60 0.51
C VAL A 353 7.95 17.25 0.30
N TYR A 354 8.96 16.49 -0.14
CA TYR A 354 10.28 17.05 -0.40
C TYR A 354 10.24 18.17 -1.44
N SER A 355 9.45 17.98 -2.51
CA SER A 355 9.28 19.00 -3.54
C SER A 355 8.62 20.25 -2.97
N PHE A 356 7.53 20.11 -2.23
CA PHE A 356 6.85 21.23 -1.57
C PHE A 356 7.75 21.96 -0.59
N VAL A 357 8.54 21.25 0.20
CA VAL A 357 9.46 21.90 1.15
C VAL A 357 10.57 22.67 0.44
N LYS A 358 11.08 22.13 -0.66
CA LYS A 358 12.19 22.76 -1.39
C LYS A 358 11.75 23.91 -2.31
N THR A 359 10.61 23.77 -2.98
CA THR A 359 10.16 24.74 -4.00
C THR A 359 8.85 25.43 -3.63
N GLY A 360 7.95 24.75 -2.91
CA GLY A 360 6.65 25.28 -2.52
C GLY A 360 6.72 26.28 -1.37
N LEU A 361 7.43 25.97 -0.28
CA LEU A 361 7.55 26.87 0.88
C LEU A 361 8.09 28.27 0.52
N PRO A 362 9.14 28.41 -0.32
CA PRO A 362 9.62 29.72 -0.75
C PRO A 362 8.57 30.58 -1.46
N LEU A 363 7.58 29.96 -2.13
CA LEU A 363 6.48 30.69 -2.78
C LEU A 363 5.50 31.29 -1.76
N PHE A 364 5.46 30.76 -0.54
CA PHE A 364 4.68 31.31 0.58
C PHE A 364 5.48 32.33 1.40
N GLY A 365 6.68 32.71 0.95
CA GLY A 365 7.54 33.68 1.63
C GLY A 365 8.25 33.14 2.88
N VAL A 366 8.45 31.82 2.96
CA VAL A 366 9.11 31.12 4.08
C VAL A 366 10.43 30.48 3.64
#